data_AF-A0A2W5C2G2-F1
#
_entry.id   AF-A0A2W5C2G2-F1
#
_cell.length_a   1.000
_cell.length_b   1.000
_cell.length_c   1.000
_cell.angle_alpha   90.00
_cell.angle_beta   90.00
_cell.angle_gamma   90.00
#
_symmetry.space_group_name_H-M   'P 1'
#
loop_
_entity.id
_entity.type
_entity.pdbx_description
1 polymer ?
#
loop_
_entity_poly.entity_id
_entity_poly.type
_entity_poly.pdbx_seq_one_letter_code
_entity_poly.pdbx_strand_id
1 'polypeptide(L)'
;MPALAAGRAAAGECWSASLKKQRAAIGLFLLTCSCVAPRQAPPTPAPKPAPPPPAPTPTPVKPEGDDWRDWPITPGIWTYRATETGGNARFAAPGAQAAELMLICARQTREIMIVRPAAAAVTGTMTIQTSSGANAVPIRAGSATLPASSPLLDQMGYSRGRFMVTIEGVPRLIAPAWPEVLRVTEDCR
;
A
#
# COMPACT_ATOMS: atom_id res chain seq x y z
N MET A 1 -40.58 -7.21 34.50
CA MET A 1 -40.65 -6.56 35.84
C MET A 1 -39.29 -6.71 36.50
N PRO A 2 -38.78 -5.68 37.19
CA PRO A 2 -37.73 -4.77 36.70
C PRO A 2 -36.37 -4.99 37.41
N ALA A 3 -35.23 -4.48 36.91
CA ALA A 3 -34.66 -3.15 37.21
C ALA A 3 -33.53 -2.83 36.20
N LEU A 4 -33.47 -1.69 35.49
CA LEU A 4 -33.12 -0.32 35.94
C LEU A 4 -31.74 -0.22 36.64
N ALA A 5 -30.73 0.24 35.90
CA ALA A 5 -29.76 1.23 36.39
C ALA A 5 -28.90 1.79 35.24
N ALA A 6 -28.96 3.11 35.10
CA ALA A 6 -28.11 3.95 34.26
C ALA A 6 -26.75 4.22 34.95
N GLY A 7 -25.70 4.47 34.17
CA GLY A 7 -24.39 4.91 34.68
C GLY A 7 -23.74 5.91 33.74
N ARG A 8 -23.66 7.18 34.19
CA ARG A 8 -23.08 8.36 33.55
C ARG A 8 -21.54 8.38 33.67
N ALA A 9 -20.92 8.95 32.63
CA ALA A 9 -19.75 9.86 32.60
C ALA A 9 -18.57 9.67 33.57
N ALA A 10 -17.36 9.64 32.99
CA ALA A 10 -16.15 10.11 33.64
C ALA A 10 -15.30 10.92 32.65
N ALA A 11 -15.25 12.24 32.90
CA ALA A 11 -14.28 13.15 32.32
C ALA A 11 -13.06 13.19 33.25
N GLY A 12 -11.87 13.04 32.68
CA GLY A 12 -10.58 13.24 33.33
C GLY A 12 -9.69 14.06 32.38
N GLU A 13 -8.77 14.89 32.79
CA GLU A 13 -8.30 15.28 34.11
C GLU A 13 -7.77 16.72 34.03
N CYS A 14 -7.84 17.37 35.19
CA CYS A 14 -7.43 18.73 35.49
C CYS A 14 -5.90 18.76 35.70
N TRP A 15 -5.15 19.57 34.94
CA TRP A 15 -3.77 19.91 35.33
C TRP A 15 -3.70 21.34 35.85
N SER A 16 -3.24 21.41 37.09
CA SER A 16 -3.22 22.56 37.98
C SER A 16 -1.83 23.17 38.02
N ALA A 17 -1.78 24.36 38.65
CA ALA A 17 -0.62 25.04 39.22
C ALA A 17 0.05 26.06 38.27
N SER A 18 0.40 27.28 38.70
CA SER A 18 0.66 27.74 40.06
C SER A 18 0.44 29.25 40.17
N LEU A 19 -0.27 29.68 41.21
CA LEU A 19 -0.37 31.08 41.63
C LEU A 19 0.96 31.55 42.25
N LYS A 20 1.37 32.80 41.97
CA LYS A 20 2.11 33.63 42.93
C LYS A 20 1.49 35.02 43.02
N LYS A 21 0.87 35.28 44.18
CA LYS A 21 0.42 36.59 44.66
C LYS A 21 1.63 37.35 45.18
N GLN A 22 1.75 38.66 44.90
CA GLN A 22 2.30 39.60 45.87
C GLN A 22 1.58 40.95 45.83
N ARG A 23 1.42 41.47 47.05
CA ARG A 23 0.65 42.64 47.49
C ARG A 23 1.56 43.87 47.47
N ALA A 24 0.99 45.06 47.24
CA ALA A 24 1.01 46.20 48.17
C ALA A 24 0.70 47.51 47.43
N ALA A 25 -0.04 48.37 48.12
CA ALA A 25 -0.58 49.65 47.71
C ALA A 25 0.47 50.75 47.54
N ILE A 26 0.12 51.82 46.81
CA ILE A 26 0.39 53.24 47.08
C ILE A 26 -0.40 54.04 46.03
N GLY A 27 -1.22 55.00 46.48
CA GLY A 27 -1.93 55.94 45.61
C GLY A 27 -1.10 57.19 45.31
N LEU A 28 -1.56 58.02 44.35
CA LEU A 28 -1.49 59.50 44.32
C LEU A 28 -1.87 60.03 42.92
N PHE A 29 -2.98 60.79 42.88
CA PHE A 29 -3.21 62.08 42.21
C PHE A 29 -2.73 62.39 40.76
N LEU A 30 -3.65 63.03 40.03
CA LEU A 30 -3.50 64.07 38.97
C LEU A 30 -3.49 63.67 37.48
N LEU A 31 -4.59 64.06 36.82
CA LEU A 31 -4.64 64.96 35.66
C LEU A 31 -3.45 64.91 34.67
N THR A 32 -3.71 64.51 33.42
CA THR A 32 -3.63 65.39 32.22
C THR A 32 -3.96 64.64 30.93
N CYS A 33 -4.56 65.38 30.00
CA CYS A 33 -4.72 65.16 28.56
C CYS A 33 -3.89 64.05 27.89
N SER A 34 -4.54 63.27 27.01
CA SER A 34 -4.52 63.57 25.57
C SER A 34 -5.05 62.37 24.78
N CYS A 35 -6.19 62.57 24.10
CA CYS A 35 -6.66 61.66 23.05
C CYS A 35 -5.78 61.81 21.81
N VAL A 36 -4.92 60.83 21.55
CA VAL A 36 -4.46 60.55 20.18
C VAL A 36 -4.49 59.04 19.97
N ALA A 37 -5.53 58.57 19.28
CA ALA A 37 -5.55 57.22 18.70
C ALA A 37 -4.55 57.17 17.53
N PRO A 38 -3.65 56.16 17.46
CA PRO A 38 -2.79 55.98 16.30
C PRO A 38 -3.65 55.67 15.06
N ARG A 39 -3.46 56.40 13.96
CA ARG A 39 -4.04 56.03 12.66
C ARG A 39 -3.41 54.69 12.25
N GLN A 40 -4.21 53.63 12.21
CA GLN A 40 -3.82 52.36 11.60
C GLN A 40 -3.54 52.60 10.11
N ALA A 41 -2.34 52.27 9.67
CA ALA A 41 -2.00 52.26 8.25
C ALA A 41 -2.91 51.24 7.53
N PRO A 42 -3.37 51.52 6.30
CA PRO A 42 -4.12 50.55 5.52
C PRO A 42 -3.30 49.27 5.35
N PRO A 43 -3.89 48.07 5.47
CA PRO A 43 -3.17 46.84 5.19
C PRO A 43 -2.70 46.86 3.73
N THR A 44 -1.40 46.63 3.53
CA THR A 44 -0.82 46.45 2.20
C THR A 44 -1.52 45.29 1.50
N PRO A 45 -1.95 45.42 0.23
CA PRO A 45 -2.55 44.33 -0.52
C PRO A 45 -1.60 43.12 -0.54
N ALA A 46 -2.12 41.95 -0.17
CA ALA A 46 -1.33 40.72 -0.19
C ALA A 46 -0.82 40.42 -1.61
N PRO A 47 0.43 39.96 -1.78
CA PRO A 47 0.94 39.54 -3.08
C PRO A 47 0.05 38.45 -3.68
N LYS A 48 -0.31 38.61 -4.96
CA LYS A 48 -1.09 37.61 -5.70
C LYS A 48 -0.34 36.27 -5.72
N PRO A 49 -0.99 35.13 -5.44
CA PRO A 49 -0.34 33.83 -5.54
C PRO A 49 0.28 33.60 -6.91
N ALA A 50 1.51 33.11 -6.94
CA ALA A 50 2.18 32.74 -8.19
C ALA A 50 1.42 31.60 -8.88
N PRO A 51 1.38 31.56 -10.22
CA PRO A 51 0.80 30.44 -10.95
C PRO A 51 1.45 29.11 -10.54
N PRO A 52 0.68 28.01 -10.44
CA PRO A 52 1.25 26.70 -10.18
C PRO A 52 2.24 26.30 -11.29
N PRO A 53 3.32 25.55 -10.96
CA PRO A 53 4.26 25.06 -11.96
C PRO A 53 3.56 24.28 -13.07
N PRO A 54 4.05 24.34 -14.32
CA PRO A 54 3.53 23.52 -15.41
C PRO A 54 3.59 22.03 -15.04
N ALA A 55 2.56 21.27 -15.41
CA ALA A 55 2.57 19.83 -15.23
C ALA A 55 3.77 19.20 -15.98
N PRO A 56 4.47 18.21 -15.38
CA PRO A 56 5.59 17.56 -16.04
C PRO A 56 5.12 16.91 -17.34
N THR A 57 5.86 17.14 -18.43
CA THR A 57 5.60 16.50 -19.72
C THR A 57 5.81 14.99 -19.58
N PRO A 58 4.86 14.14 -20.03
CA PRO A 58 5.02 12.69 -19.96
C PRO A 58 6.23 12.25 -20.79
N THR A 59 7.13 11.50 -20.16
CA THR A 59 8.31 10.94 -20.81
C THR A 59 7.87 9.94 -21.90
N PRO A 60 8.46 9.97 -23.10
CA PRO A 60 8.16 8.99 -24.14
C PRO A 60 8.44 7.57 -23.65
N VAL A 61 7.43 6.68 -23.72
CA VAL A 61 7.59 5.26 -23.41
C VAL A 61 8.35 4.62 -24.58
N LYS A 62 9.55 4.08 -24.31
CA LYS A 62 10.32 3.31 -25.30
C LYS A 62 9.48 2.11 -25.77
N PRO A 63 9.38 1.83 -27.08
CA PRO A 63 8.78 0.59 -27.56
C PRO A 63 9.45 -0.62 -26.91
N GLU A 64 8.63 -1.56 -26.46
CA GLU A 64 9.11 -2.81 -25.89
C GLU A 64 9.77 -3.64 -26.99
N GLY A 65 10.94 -4.21 -26.71
CA GLY A 65 11.64 -5.10 -27.65
C GLY A 65 10.96 -6.47 -27.74
N ASP A 66 11.53 -7.38 -28.53
CA ASP A 66 10.96 -8.71 -28.73
C ASP A 66 11.18 -9.67 -27.53
N ASP A 67 12.25 -9.49 -26.75
CA ASP A 67 12.52 -10.31 -25.56
C ASP A 67 11.84 -9.71 -24.32
N TRP A 68 10.90 -10.46 -23.75
CA TRP A 68 10.19 -10.11 -22.51
C TRP A 68 11.13 -9.87 -21.32
N ARG A 69 12.36 -10.40 -21.33
CA ARG A 69 13.34 -10.21 -20.25
C ARG A 69 13.82 -8.76 -20.16
N ASP A 70 13.78 -8.03 -21.26
CA ASP A 70 14.17 -6.63 -21.35
C ASP A 70 13.03 -5.67 -21.01
N TRP A 71 11.81 -6.20 -20.84
CA TRP A 71 10.65 -5.40 -20.49
C TRP A 71 10.76 -4.91 -19.03
N PRO A 72 10.23 -3.71 -18.73
CA PRO A 72 10.27 -3.18 -17.38
C PRO A 72 9.49 -4.08 -16.42
N ILE A 73 10.08 -4.33 -15.25
CA ILE A 73 9.40 -5.01 -14.15
C ILE A 73 8.20 -4.17 -13.73
N THR A 74 7.05 -4.82 -13.50
CA THR A 74 5.85 -4.14 -12.99
C THR A 74 6.19 -3.54 -11.63
N PRO A 75 5.89 -2.26 -11.35
CA PRO A 75 6.21 -1.65 -10.07
C PRO A 75 5.59 -2.42 -8.90
N GLY A 76 6.42 -3.02 -8.05
CA GLY A 76 5.93 -3.76 -6.90
C GLY A 76 7.03 -4.38 -6.05
N ILE A 77 6.64 -4.80 -4.85
CA ILE A 77 7.50 -5.44 -3.87
C ILE A 77 6.82 -6.72 -3.39
N TRP A 78 7.62 -7.78 -3.25
CA TRP A 78 7.18 -8.98 -2.58
C TRP A 78 7.15 -8.79 -1.07
N THR A 79 6.09 -9.30 -0.46
CA THR A 79 5.99 -9.46 0.98
C THR A 79 5.51 -10.86 1.29
N TYR A 80 6.14 -11.51 2.26
CA TYR A 80 5.72 -12.80 2.76
C TYR A 80 5.07 -12.65 4.13
N ARG A 81 3.98 -13.38 4.36
CA ARG A 81 3.34 -13.53 5.67
C ARG A 81 3.07 -15.00 5.95
N ALA A 82 3.54 -15.48 7.09
CA ALA A 82 3.12 -16.77 7.61
C ALA A 82 1.65 -16.69 8.08
N THR A 83 0.89 -17.75 7.86
CA THR A 83 -0.49 -17.88 8.37
C THR A 83 -0.70 -19.30 8.90
N GLU A 84 -1.77 -19.52 9.68
CA GLU A 84 -2.11 -20.85 10.20
C GLU A 84 -2.40 -21.86 9.08
N THR A 85 -2.90 -21.40 7.93
CA THR A 85 -3.27 -22.21 6.78
C THR A 85 -2.15 -22.38 5.75
N GLY A 86 -0.94 -21.92 6.07
CA GLY A 86 0.21 -21.89 5.16
C GLY A 86 0.54 -20.47 4.70
N GLY A 87 1.80 -20.23 4.31
CA GLY A 87 2.29 -18.90 3.97
C GLY A 87 1.55 -18.22 2.82
N ASN A 88 1.69 -16.89 2.73
CA ASN A 88 1.17 -16.06 1.65
C ASN A 88 2.25 -15.09 1.18
N ALA A 89 2.65 -15.21 -0.09
CA ALA A 89 3.51 -14.25 -0.76
C ALA A 89 2.67 -13.32 -1.63
N ARG A 90 2.79 -12.01 -1.42
CA ARG A 90 2.04 -10.96 -2.12
C ARG A 90 3.00 -10.04 -2.84
N PHE A 91 2.76 -9.83 -4.13
CA PHE A 91 3.41 -8.79 -4.92
C PHE A 91 2.45 -7.62 -5.09
N ALA A 92 2.82 -6.43 -4.64
CA ALA A 92 1.98 -5.24 -4.71
C ALA A 92 2.83 -3.98 -4.92
N ALA A 93 2.26 -2.97 -5.57
CA ALA A 93 2.85 -1.63 -5.60
C ALA A 93 3.09 -1.13 -4.15
N PRO A 94 4.18 -0.38 -3.89
CA PRO A 94 4.45 0.15 -2.56
C PRO A 94 3.26 0.95 -1.99
N GLY A 95 2.80 0.58 -0.81
CA GLY A 95 1.65 1.22 -0.14
C GLY A 95 0.27 0.76 -0.63
N ALA A 96 0.18 -0.09 -1.66
CA ALA A 96 -1.09 -0.61 -2.15
C ALA A 96 -1.62 -1.75 -1.26
N GLN A 97 -2.92 -1.72 -0.97
CA GLN A 97 -3.61 -2.78 -0.24
C GLN A 97 -3.91 -3.98 -1.16
N ALA A 98 -4.26 -3.71 -2.42
CA ALA A 98 -4.50 -4.73 -3.43
C ALA A 98 -3.17 -5.29 -3.94
N ALA A 99 -3.03 -6.63 -3.88
CA ALA A 99 -1.91 -7.30 -4.51
C ALA A 99 -2.18 -7.51 -5.99
N GLU A 100 -1.12 -7.46 -6.78
CA GLU A 100 -1.14 -7.72 -8.21
C GLU A 100 -0.89 -9.20 -8.52
N LEU A 101 -0.13 -9.90 -7.67
CA LEU A 101 0.04 -11.34 -7.74
C LEU A 101 0.10 -11.88 -6.32
N MET A 102 -0.54 -13.03 -6.08
CA MET A 102 -0.46 -13.72 -4.80
C MET A 102 -0.18 -15.20 -5.01
N LEU A 103 0.68 -15.76 -4.17
CA LEU A 103 0.85 -17.20 -4.01
C LEU A 103 0.38 -17.53 -2.59
N ILE A 104 -0.67 -18.33 -2.48
CA ILE A 104 -1.34 -18.62 -1.22
C ILE A 104 -1.29 -20.14 -1.02
N CYS A 105 -0.69 -20.58 0.07
CA CYS A 105 -0.73 -21.98 0.45
C CYS A 105 -2.09 -22.35 1.04
N ALA A 106 -2.68 -23.42 0.51
CA ALA A 106 -3.77 -24.16 1.10
C ALA A 106 -3.20 -25.44 1.72
N ARG A 107 -2.71 -25.33 2.97
CA ARG A 107 -1.93 -26.40 3.62
C ARG A 107 -2.68 -27.71 3.79
N GLN A 108 -4.01 -27.67 3.89
CA GLN A 108 -4.86 -28.85 4.02
C GLN A 108 -4.78 -29.74 2.78
N THR A 109 -4.68 -29.17 1.58
CA THR A 109 -4.56 -29.89 0.31
C THR A 109 -3.13 -29.92 -0.23
N ARG A 110 -2.19 -29.19 0.40
CA ARG A 110 -0.82 -28.96 -0.07
C ARG A 110 -0.79 -28.41 -1.49
N GLU A 111 -1.64 -27.41 -1.72
CA GLU A 111 -1.75 -26.71 -2.98
C GLU A 111 -1.35 -25.24 -2.82
N ILE A 112 -0.74 -24.69 -3.87
CA ILE A 112 -0.51 -23.26 -4.02
C ILE A 112 -1.57 -22.72 -4.98
N MET A 113 -2.36 -21.76 -4.50
CA MET A 113 -3.19 -20.93 -5.36
C MET A 113 -2.38 -19.73 -5.84
N ILE A 114 -2.23 -19.61 -7.16
CA ILE A 114 -1.66 -18.44 -7.83
C ILE A 114 -2.83 -17.55 -8.26
N VAL A 115 -2.95 -16.39 -7.63
CA VAL A 115 -4.06 -15.46 -7.86
C VAL A 115 -3.53 -14.23 -8.60
N ARG A 116 -4.12 -13.96 -9.78
CA ARG A 116 -3.88 -12.73 -10.55
C ARG A 116 -5.21 -11.97 -10.63
N PRO A 117 -5.38 -10.90 -9.85
CA PRO A 117 -6.64 -10.16 -9.82
C PRO A 117 -6.99 -9.58 -11.18
N ALA A 118 -8.29 -9.57 -11.47
CA ALA A 118 -8.89 -9.04 -12.67
C ALA A 118 -10.18 -8.30 -12.31
N ALA A 119 -10.64 -7.41 -13.19
CA ALA A 119 -11.85 -6.61 -12.95
C ALA A 119 -13.14 -7.46 -12.90
N ALA A 120 -13.12 -8.65 -13.51
CA ALA A 120 -14.22 -9.62 -13.49
C ALA A 120 -13.66 -11.03 -13.25
N ALA A 121 -14.54 -11.97 -12.89
CA ALA A 121 -14.15 -13.38 -12.76
C ALA A 121 -13.63 -13.92 -14.11
N VAL A 122 -12.42 -14.48 -14.12
CA VAL A 122 -11.79 -15.02 -15.33
C VAL A 122 -11.66 -16.53 -15.21
N THR A 123 -12.07 -17.22 -16.28
CA THR A 123 -11.82 -18.65 -16.52
C THR A 123 -11.09 -18.75 -17.86
N GLY A 124 -10.09 -19.64 -17.96
CA GLY A 124 -9.22 -19.71 -19.13
C GLY A 124 -7.86 -20.28 -18.77
N THR A 125 -6.80 -19.68 -19.33
CA THR A 125 -5.42 -20.11 -19.13
C THR A 125 -4.56 -18.95 -18.62
N MET A 126 -3.75 -19.21 -17.59
CA MET A 126 -2.65 -18.34 -17.16
C MET A 126 -1.36 -18.91 -17.72
N THR A 127 -0.60 -18.09 -18.46
CA THR A 127 0.73 -18.47 -18.94
C THR A 127 1.77 -17.84 -18.04
N ILE A 128 2.66 -18.68 -17.50
CA ILE A 128 3.80 -18.29 -16.67
C ILE A 128 5.06 -18.53 -17.50
N GLN A 129 5.68 -17.43 -17.93
CA GLN A 129 6.92 -17.43 -18.69
C GLN A 129 8.10 -17.23 -17.74
N THR A 130 8.98 -18.23 -17.67
CA THR A 130 10.19 -18.24 -16.84
C THR A 130 11.43 -18.33 -17.71
N SER A 131 12.63 -18.23 -17.12
CA SER A 131 13.86 -18.48 -17.85
C SER A 131 14.00 -19.92 -18.40
N SER A 132 13.23 -20.87 -17.85
CA SER A 132 13.21 -22.27 -18.29
C SER A 132 12.15 -22.57 -19.37
N GLY A 133 11.24 -21.63 -19.64
CA GLY A 133 10.19 -21.78 -20.65
C GLY A 133 8.82 -21.25 -20.20
N ALA A 134 7.85 -21.42 -21.09
CA ALA A 134 6.44 -21.07 -20.88
C ALA A 134 5.67 -22.27 -20.35
N ASN A 135 4.89 -22.07 -19.28
CA ASN A 135 3.95 -23.06 -18.78
C ASN A 135 2.54 -22.47 -18.77
N ALA A 136 1.60 -23.20 -19.35
CA ALA A 136 0.19 -22.84 -19.36
C ALA A 136 -0.55 -23.62 -18.26
N VAL A 137 -1.25 -22.92 -17.38
CA VAL A 137 -2.02 -23.53 -16.28
C VAL A 137 -3.48 -23.07 -16.33
N PRO A 138 -4.45 -23.96 -16.09
CA PRO A 138 -5.85 -23.59 -16.12
C PRO A 138 -6.18 -22.65 -14.96
N ILE A 139 -6.99 -21.63 -15.24
CA ILE A 139 -7.56 -20.74 -14.21
C ILE A 139 -9.06 -20.97 -14.06
N ARG A 140 -9.52 -20.87 -12.81
CA ARG A 140 -10.93 -20.85 -12.46
C ARG A 140 -11.17 -19.70 -11.48
N ALA A 141 -12.14 -18.85 -11.76
CA ALA A 141 -12.47 -17.69 -10.92
C ALA A 141 -11.25 -16.80 -10.56
N GLY A 142 -10.32 -16.63 -11.51
CA GLY A 142 -9.14 -15.77 -11.33
C GLY A 142 -7.94 -16.39 -10.61
N SER A 143 -7.96 -17.68 -10.30
CA SER A 143 -6.82 -18.39 -9.73
C SER A 143 -6.44 -19.66 -10.50
N ALA A 144 -5.15 -19.95 -10.53
CA ALA A 144 -4.62 -21.27 -10.89
C ALA A 144 -4.25 -22.01 -9.60
N THR A 145 -4.52 -23.31 -9.53
CA THR A 145 -4.15 -24.15 -8.39
C THR A 145 -3.12 -25.18 -8.85
N LEU A 146 -2.00 -25.25 -8.13
CA LEU A 146 -0.92 -26.19 -8.39
C LEU A 146 -0.62 -27.01 -7.13
N PRO A 147 -0.24 -28.29 -7.24
CA PRO A 147 0.32 -29.00 -6.10
C PRO A 147 1.62 -28.30 -5.64
N ALA A 148 1.91 -28.29 -4.35
CA ALA A 148 3.12 -27.69 -3.79
C ALA A 148 4.42 -28.34 -4.33
N SER A 149 4.33 -29.56 -4.83
CA SER A 149 5.41 -30.28 -5.52
C SER A 149 5.58 -29.90 -7.00
N SER A 150 4.76 -28.98 -7.53
CA SER A 150 4.84 -28.58 -8.93
C SER A 150 6.20 -27.96 -9.26
N PRO A 151 6.92 -28.47 -10.27
CA PRO A 151 8.21 -27.89 -10.70
C PRO A 151 8.09 -26.43 -11.16
N LEU A 152 6.90 -26.01 -11.62
CA LEU A 152 6.65 -24.64 -12.05
C LEU A 152 6.90 -23.63 -10.93
N LEU A 153 6.63 -23.99 -9.67
CA LEU A 153 6.87 -23.12 -8.52
C LEU A 153 8.38 -22.83 -8.34
N ASP A 154 9.21 -23.86 -8.47
CA ASP A 154 10.67 -23.71 -8.43
C ASP A 154 11.18 -22.93 -9.66
N GLN A 155 10.62 -23.20 -10.86
CA GLN A 155 10.97 -22.46 -12.07
C GLN A 155 10.69 -20.95 -11.96
N MET A 156 9.62 -20.56 -11.26
CA MET A 156 9.31 -19.16 -10.97
C MET A 156 10.36 -18.55 -10.04
N GLY A 157 10.64 -19.23 -8.92
CA GLY A 157 11.55 -18.74 -7.89
C GLY A 157 13.03 -18.69 -8.32
N TYR A 158 13.46 -19.59 -9.21
CA TYR A 158 14.81 -19.64 -9.76
C TYR A 158 14.96 -18.97 -11.13
N SER A 159 13.91 -18.29 -11.62
CA SER A 159 14.01 -17.58 -12.89
C SER A 159 15.10 -16.49 -12.84
N ARG A 160 15.80 -16.27 -13.95
CA ARG A 160 16.87 -15.25 -14.04
C ARG A 160 16.31 -13.84 -13.92
N GLY A 161 16.20 -13.34 -12.70
CA GLY A 161 15.78 -11.97 -12.34
C GLY A 161 14.28 -11.76 -12.31
N ARG A 162 13.53 -12.26 -13.31
CA ARG A 162 12.07 -12.05 -13.41
C ARG A 162 11.34 -13.21 -14.09
N PHE A 163 10.03 -13.22 -13.96
CA PHE A 163 9.11 -14.07 -14.71
C PHE A 163 7.88 -13.25 -15.11
N MET A 164 7.20 -13.66 -16.18
CA MET A 164 6.03 -12.98 -16.69
C MET A 164 4.79 -13.84 -16.51
N VAL A 165 3.68 -13.21 -16.12
CA VAL A 165 2.36 -13.83 -15.98
C VAL A 165 1.39 -13.14 -16.92
N THR A 166 0.74 -13.91 -17.79
CA THR A 166 -0.27 -13.40 -18.73
C THR A 166 -1.56 -14.19 -18.62
N ILE A 167 -2.67 -13.48 -18.74
CA ILE A 167 -4.03 -14.02 -18.87
C ILE A 167 -4.70 -13.17 -19.95
N GLU A 168 -5.48 -13.79 -20.83
CA GLU A 168 -6.23 -13.06 -21.84
C GLU A 168 -7.17 -12.01 -21.20
N GLY A 169 -7.13 -10.79 -21.72
CA GLY A 169 -7.95 -9.68 -21.21
C GLY A 169 -7.47 -9.07 -19.88
N VAL A 170 -6.39 -9.57 -19.28
CA VAL A 170 -5.79 -9.01 -18.06
C VAL A 170 -4.43 -8.39 -18.40
N PRO A 171 -4.10 -7.19 -17.87
CA PRO A 171 -2.77 -6.63 -18.05
C PRO A 171 -1.70 -7.62 -17.61
N ARG A 172 -0.71 -7.86 -18.48
CA ARG A 172 0.45 -8.70 -18.15
C ARG A 172 1.16 -8.18 -16.91
N LEU A 173 1.76 -9.09 -16.17
CA LEU A 173 2.59 -8.80 -15.01
C LEU A 173 3.99 -9.32 -15.27
N ILE A 174 5.02 -8.52 -14.98
CA ILE A 174 6.40 -8.98 -14.87
C ILE A 174 6.82 -8.81 -13.43
N ALA A 175 6.96 -9.92 -12.71
CA ALA A 175 7.38 -9.92 -11.32
C ALA A 175 8.84 -10.35 -11.20
N PRO A 176 9.59 -9.79 -10.24
CA PRO A 176 10.92 -10.28 -9.96
C PRO A 176 10.86 -11.66 -9.30
N ALA A 177 11.84 -12.51 -9.59
CA ALA A 177 12.00 -13.84 -9.00
C ALA A 177 12.70 -13.73 -7.65
N TRP A 178 11.99 -13.23 -6.63
CA TRP A 178 12.53 -13.02 -5.29
C TRP A 178 12.23 -14.19 -4.33
N PRO A 179 12.94 -14.28 -3.19
CA PRO A 179 12.86 -15.43 -2.28
C PRO A 179 11.48 -15.73 -1.70
N GLU A 180 10.57 -14.76 -1.65
CA GLU A 180 9.21 -14.93 -1.13
C GLU A 180 8.43 -16.00 -1.90
N VAL A 181 8.69 -16.16 -3.20
CA VAL A 181 8.10 -17.21 -4.05
C VAL A 181 8.53 -18.59 -3.57
N LEU A 182 9.83 -18.81 -3.35
CA LEU A 182 10.33 -20.09 -2.86
C LEU A 182 9.93 -20.34 -1.41
N ARG A 183 9.90 -19.29 -0.58
CA ARG A 183 9.52 -19.40 0.82
C ARG A 183 8.09 -19.91 0.99
N VAL A 184 7.12 -19.37 0.24
CA VAL A 184 5.74 -19.86 0.32
C VAL A 184 5.60 -21.28 -0.23
N THR A 185 6.39 -21.64 -1.24
CA THR A 185 6.42 -23.00 -1.79
C THR A 185 6.95 -24.01 -0.78
N GLU A 186 8.10 -23.73 -0.14
CA GLU A 186 8.69 -24.62 0.86
C GLU A 186 7.80 -24.78 2.10
N ASP A 187 7.18 -23.71 2.58
CA ASP A 187 6.26 -23.80 3.73
C ASP A 187 4.97 -24.62 3.42
N CYS A 188 4.68 -24.86 2.14
CA CYS A 188 3.50 -25.60 1.70
C CYS A 188 3.75 -27.08 1.37
N ARG A 189 5.02 -27.49 1.24
CA ARG A 189 5.43 -28.88 0.97
C ARG A 189 5.31 -29.75 2.22
#